data_AF-A0A1Q9AYP5-F1
#
_entry.id   AF-A0A1Q9AYP5-F1
#
_cell.length_a   1.000
_cell.length_b   1.000
_cell.length_c   1.000
_cell.angle_alpha   90.00
_cell.angle_beta   90.00
_cell.angle_gamma   90.00
#
_symmetry.space_group_name_H-M   'P 1'
#
loop_
_entity.id
_entity.type
_entity.pdbx_description
1 polymer ?
#
loop_
_entity_poly.entity_id
_entity_poly.type
_entity_poly.pdbx_seq_one_letter_code
_entity_poly.pdbx_strand_id
1 'polypeptide(L)'
;MSLAPFIAQLRPSAASLRALGLLVLLLALLLVSSGAFSGQQLLDNARQAAPLGIIVLAQALILMMGRLDLSVGATAGLANVVLATSFAGDMANIGTALALTLIFGLAVGLANGLLVVVLRIPAFLATLAMSLIIAGGLLVFTGGSPRGSIPASFRVVTEGWIAGVLPWSVVVWALVAGLLSVLVHFTMTGRRMLLSGANMRAARLNGIASDRMVILAFMLSSLLATLGGILLSAITGMATIGIADSYTVDSIAAAVIGGALFSGGVFLPLGAALGALILFILQSLLYVLSLPPAAKFIMQGAIIVVALALANLKKER
;
A
#
# COMPACT_ATOMS: atom_id res chain seq x y z
N MET A 1 -6.30 5.77 -32.51
CA MET A 1 -5.17 5.76 -31.55
C MET A 1 -4.75 4.30 -31.38
N SER A 2 -3.56 3.91 -31.85
CA SER A 2 -3.12 2.51 -31.84
C SER A 2 -2.90 2.01 -30.41
N LEU A 3 -3.49 0.86 -30.05
CA LEU A 3 -3.28 0.16 -28.78
C LEU A 3 -1.91 -0.54 -28.69
N ALA A 4 -1.15 -0.61 -29.80
CA ALA A 4 0.14 -1.30 -29.84
C ALA A 4 1.22 -0.70 -28.89
N PRO A 5 1.45 0.62 -28.82
CA PRO A 5 2.38 1.20 -27.84
C PRO A 5 1.90 1.03 -26.39
N PHE A 6 0.58 0.96 -26.17
CA PHE A 6 -0.02 0.70 -24.86
C PHE A 6 0.30 -0.73 -24.37
N ILE A 7 0.13 -1.72 -25.24
CA ILE A 7 0.46 -3.13 -24.94
C ILE A 7 1.98 -3.34 -24.78
N ALA A 8 2.80 -2.59 -25.54
CA ALA A 8 4.26 -2.68 -25.45
C ALA A 8 4.82 -2.17 -24.11
N GLN A 9 4.20 -1.15 -23.50
CA GLN A 9 4.58 -0.65 -22.16
C GLN A 9 4.06 -1.54 -21.02
N LEU A 10 3.06 -2.37 -21.28
CA LEU A 10 2.54 -3.39 -20.36
C LEU A 10 3.30 -4.72 -20.42
N ARG A 11 4.36 -4.82 -21.24
CA ARG A 11 5.20 -6.02 -21.26
C ARG A 11 5.73 -6.29 -19.85
N PRO A 12 5.44 -7.47 -19.28
CA PRO A 12 5.83 -7.76 -17.91
C PRO A 12 7.35 -7.66 -17.81
N SER A 13 7.83 -6.77 -16.95
CA SER A 13 9.24 -6.69 -16.61
C SER A 13 9.70 -8.04 -16.06
N ALA A 14 10.98 -8.39 -16.21
CA ALA A 14 11.53 -9.63 -15.64
C ALA A 14 11.24 -9.78 -14.13
N ALA A 15 11.04 -8.67 -13.41
CA ALA A 15 10.60 -8.68 -12.01
C ALA A 15 9.14 -9.12 -11.84
N SER A 16 8.21 -8.62 -12.67
CA SER A 16 6.81 -9.05 -12.64
C SER A 16 6.61 -10.52 -13.04
N LEU A 17 7.46 -11.05 -13.93
CA LEU A 17 7.48 -12.49 -14.27
C LEU A 17 7.97 -13.35 -13.10
N ARG A 18 8.97 -12.88 -12.34
CA ARG A 18 9.44 -13.56 -11.11
C ARG A 18 8.38 -13.53 -10.01
N ALA A 19 7.72 -12.38 -9.83
CA ALA A 19 6.60 -12.26 -8.89
C ALA A 19 5.45 -13.21 -9.28
N LEU A 20 5.11 -13.28 -10.57
CA LEU A 20 4.10 -14.22 -11.07
C LEU A 20 4.50 -15.68 -10.83
N GLY A 21 5.76 -16.04 -11.07
CA GLY A 21 6.28 -17.38 -10.77
C GLY A 21 6.19 -17.74 -9.29
N LEU A 22 6.54 -16.80 -8.40
CA LEU A 22 6.41 -16.98 -6.96
C LEU A 22 4.94 -17.08 -6.52
N LEU A 23 4.04 -16.29 -7.11
CA LEU A 23 2.60 -16.38 -6.85
C LEU A 23 2.05 -17.75 -7.26
N VAL A 24 2.42 -18.24 -8.45
CA VAL A 24 2.00 -19.57 -8.92
C VAL A 24 2.52 -20.66 -7.99
N LEU A 25 3.78 -20.57 -7.53
CA LEU A 25 4.34 -21.50 -6.56
C LEU A 25 3.59 -21.47 -5.22
N LEU A 26 3.27 -20.29 -4.68
CA LEU A 26 2.56 -20.17 -3.42
C LEU A 26 1.11 -20.65 -3.52
N LEU A 27 0.45 -20.41 -4.66
CA LEU A 27 -0.86 -20.99 -4.94
C LEU A 27 -0.79 -22.51 -5.04
N ALA A 28 0.26 -23.06 -5.66
CA ALA A 28 0.52 -24.50 -5.70
C ALA A 28 0.79 -25.11 -4.31
N LEU A 29 1.48 -24.38 -3.43
CA LEU A 29 1.68 -24.82 -2.05
C LEU A 29 0.39 -24.75 -1.23
N LEU A 30 -0.42 -23.71 -1.44
CA LEU A 30 -1.73 -23.56 -0.77
C LEU A 30 -2.71 -24.63 -1.22
N LEU A 31 -2.66 -25.00 -2.50
CA LEU A 31 -3.37 -26.14 -3.08
C LEU A 31 -3.05 -27.44 -2.34
N VAL A 32 -1.76 -27.75 -2.18
CA VAL A 32 -1.31 -28.99 -1.54
C VAL A 32 -1.60 -29.00 -0.04
N SER A 33 -1.52 -27.85 0.65
CA SER A 33 -1.73 -27.77 2.09
C SER A 33 -3.19 -27.72 2.53
N SER A 34 -4.09 -27.17 1.70
CA SER A 34 -5.51 -26.98 2.05
C SER A 34 -6.45 -28.02 1.44
N GLY A 35 -6.00 -28.81 0.46
CA GLY A 35 -6.79 -29.88 -0.17
C GLY A 35 -7.95 -29.40 -1.04
N ALA A 36 -8.21 -28.09 -1.14
CA ALA A 36 -9.29 -27.53 -1.94
C ALA A 36 -8.88 -26.20 -2.61
N PHE A 37 -8.82 -26.19 -3.95
CA PHE A 37 -8.88 -24.96 -4.73
C PHE A 37 -10.33 -24.65 -5.06
N SER A 38 -10.80 -23.47 -4.70
CA SER A 38 -12.00 -22.93 -5.32
C SER A 38 -11.70 -21.53 -5.84
N GLY A 39 -12.31 -21.16 -6.97
CA GLY A 39 -12.25 -19.78 -7.46
C GLY A 39 -12.78 -18.79 -6.41
N GLN A 40 -13.67 -19.26 -5.54
CA GLN A 40 -14.20 -18.50 -4.41
C GLN A 40 -13.14 -18.22 -3.34
N GLN A 41 -12.32 -19.20 -2.98
CA GLN A 41 -11.21 -19.00 -2.05
C GLN A 41 -10.19 -17.97 -2.57
N LEU A 42 -9.92 -17.97 -3.88
CA LEU A 42 -9.05 -16.95 -4.49
C LEU A 42 -9.65 -15.54 -4.37
N LEU A 43 -10.96 -15.42 -4.61
CA LEU A 43 -11.67 -14.15 -4.50
C LEU A 43 -11.79 -13.68 -3.05
N ASP A 44 -11.99 -14.58 -2.08
CA ASP A 44 -11.95 -14.26 -0.66
C ASP A 44 -10.56 -13.80 -0.22
N ASN A 45 -9.50 -14.48 -0.67
CA ASN A 45 -8.12 -14.06 -0.40
C ASN A 45 -7.83 -12.69 -1.02
N ALA A 46 -8.28 -12.44 -2.26
CA ALA A 46 -8.14 -11.15 -2.90
C ALA A 46 -8.94 -10.05 -2.18
N ARG A 47 -10.14 -10.36 -1.68
CA ARG A 47 -10.98 -9.45 -0.89
C ARG A 47 -10.26 -8.99 0.37
N GLN A 48 -9.67 -9.93 1.10
CA GLN A 48 -8.93 -9.70 2.34
C GLN A 48 -7.56 -9.05 2.10
N ALA A 49 -6.94 -9.29 0.95
CA ALA A 49 -5.68 -8.68 0.57
C ALA A 49 -5.82 -7.23 0.09
N ALA A 50 -7.01 -6.81 -0.35
CA ALA A 50 -7.23 -5.49 -0.96
C ALA A 50 -6.77 -4.28 -0.11
N PRO A 51 -7.01 -4.20 1.22
CA PRO A 51 -6.49 -3.11 2.05
C PRO A 51 -4.96 -3.00 1.99
N LEU A 52 -4.26 -4.13 2.17
CA LEU A 52 -2.81 -4.21 2.04
C LEU A 52 -2.39 -3.86 0.60
N GLY A 53 -3.12 -4.34 -0.40
CA GLY A 53 -2.87 -4.07 -1.80
C GLY A 53 -2.84 -2.60 -2.18
N ILE A 54 -3.76 -1.79 -1.62
CA ILE A 54 -3.76 -0.34 -1.82
C ILE A 54 -2.56 0.30 -1.11
N ILE A 55 -2.22 -0.16 0.10
CA ILE A 55 -1.07 0.35 0.86
C ILE A 55 0.26 -0.02 0.18
N VAL A 56 0.34 -1.18 -0.47
CA VAL A 56 1.50 -1.58 -1.28
C VAL A 56 1.66 -0.67 -2.49
N LEU A 57 0.56 -0.23 -3.12
CA LEU A 57 0.62 0.79 -4.19
C LEU A 57 1.13 2.14 -3.66
N ALA A 58 0.74 2.52 -2.44
CA ALA A 58 1.28 3.70 -1.76
C ALA A 58 2.80 3.61 -1.60
N GLN A 59 3.27 2.48 -1.05
CA GLN A 59 4.69 2.23 -0.84
C GLN A 59 5.47 2.18 -2.16
N ALA A 60 4.91 1.54 -3.19
CA ALA A 60 5.51 1.48 -4.52
C ALA A 60 5.64 2.87 -5.15
N LEU A 61 4.69 3.78 -4.93
CA LEU A 61 4.75 5.16 -5.42
C LEU A 61 5.88 5.95 -4.75
N ILE A 62 6.12 5.73 -3.46
CA ILE A 62 7.22 6.37 -2.72
C ILE A 62 8.57 5.77 -3.09
N LEU A 63 8.63 4.44 -3.24
CA LEU A 63 9.81 3.74 -3.74
C LEU A 63 10.19 4.21 -5.14
N MET A 64 9.22 4.47 -6.01
CA MET A 64 9.46 5.08 -7.33
C MET A 64 10.22 6.41 -7.20
N MET A 65 10.00 7.20 -6.15
CA MET A 65 10.73 8.43 -5.88
C MET A 65 12.10 8.23 -5.22
N GLY A 66 12.55 6.98 -5.03
CA GLY A 66 13.80 6.64 -4.33
C GLY A 66 13.74 6.93 -2.83
N ARG A 67 12.54 6.84 -2.24
CA ARG A 67 12.28 7.15 -0.83
C ARG A 67 11.55 5.99 -0.16
N LEU A 68 11.43 6.05 1.17
CA LEU A 68 10.66 5.11 1.98
C LEU A 68 9.71 5.90 2.87
N ASP A 69 8.50 5.38 3.03
CA ASP A 69 7.51 5.88 3.97
C ASP A 69 7.22 4.83 5.03
N LEU A 70 7.73 5.05 6.24
CA LEU A 70 7.48 4.19 7.40
C LEU A 70 6.19 4.55 8.14
N SER A 71 5.51 5.61 7.72
CA SER A 71 4.26 6.07 8.34
C SER A 71 3.01 5.47 7.70
N VAL A 72 3.12 4.71 6.60
CA VAL A 72 1.95 4.18 5.87
C VAL A 72 1.05 3.30 6.73
N GLY A 73 1.60 2.42 7.57
CA GLY A 73 0.81 1.61 8.51
C GLY A 73 0.12 2.46 9.58
N ALA A 74 0.87 3.37 10.21
CA ALA A 74 0.30 4.30 11.19
C ALA A 74 -0.79 5.20 10.58
N THR A 75 -0.63 5.65 9.34
CA THR A 75 -1.61 6.45 8.60
C THR A 75 -2.88 5.66 8.31
N ALA A 76 -2.76 4.38 7.94
CA ALA A 76 -3.91 3.49 7.79
C ALA A 76 -4.63 3.23 9.14
N GLY A 77 -3.87 3.09 10.23
CA GLY A 77 -4.43 2.98 11.59
C GLY A 77 -5.13 4.26 12.05
N LEU A 78 -4.55 5.43 11.78
CA LEU A 78 -5.19 6.74 11.99
C LEU A 78 -6.51 6.83 11.23
N ALA A 79 -6.51 6.40 9.95
CA ALA A 79 -7.72 6.39 9.15
C ALA A 79 -8.81 5.53 9.78
N ASN A 80 -8.46 4.37 10.36
CA ASN A 80 -9.41 3.52 11.06
C ASN A 80 -10.04 4.18 12.29
N VAL A 81 -9.21 4.73 13.18
CA VAL A 81 -9.72 5.37 14.40
C VAL A 81 -10.56 6.60 14.06
N VAL A 82 -10.09 7.47 13.17
CA VAL A 82 -10.83 8.68 12.75
C VAL A 82 -12.14 8.31 12.07
N LEU A 83 -12.15 7.31 11.18
CA LEU A 83 -13.35 6.90 10.47
C LEU A 83 -14.40 6.33 11.43
N ALA A 84 -14.01 5.37 12.28
CA ALA A 84 -14.93 4.70 13.20
C ALA A 84 -15.46 5.64 14.30
N THR A 85 -14.63 6.54 14.81
CA THR A 85 -15.08 7.56 15.77
C THR A 85 -16.03 8.57 15.14
N SER A 86 -15.75 9.00 13.90
CA SER A 86 -16.59 9.98 13.21
C SER A 86 -17.92 9.40 12.73
N PHE A 87 -17.95 8.13 12.33
CA PHE A 87 -19.22 7.45 12.03
C PHE A 87 -20.09 7.30 13.28
N ALA A 88 -19.49 6.90 14.40
CA ALA A 88 -20.19 6.58 15.64
C ALA A 88 -21.36 5.59 15.46
N GLY A 89 -21.26 4.69 14.47
CA GLY A 89 -22.31 3.71 14.14
C GLY A 89 -23.48 4.25 13.31
N ASP A 90 -23.50 5.53 12.95
CA ASP A 90 -24.59 6.16 12.20
C ASP A 90 -24.16 6.53 10.77
N MET A 91 -24.93 6.04 9.78
CA MET A 91 -24.70 6.33 8.36
C MET A 91 -24.93 7.80 8.01
N ALA A 92 -25.69 8.56 8.80
CA ALA A 92 -25.84 10.01 8.62
C ALA A 92 -24.49 10.75 8.63
N ASN A 93 -23.49 10.20 9.32
CA ASN A 93 -22.16 10.78 9.45
C ASN A 93 -21.19 10.39 8.33
N ILE A 94 -21.62 9.71 7.27
CA ILE A 94 -20.71 9.26 6.19
C ILE A 94 -19.90 10.40 5.58
N GLY A 95 -20.52 11.56 5.35
CA GLY A 95 -19.86 12.71 4.73
C GLY A 95 -18.76 13.29 5.62
N THR A 96 -19.06 13.49 6.91
CA THR A 96 -18.10 14.01 7.89
C THR A 96 -16.99 13.00 8.17
N ALA A 97 -17.34 11.71 8.33
CA ALA A 97 -16.38 10.65 8.57
C ALA A 97 -15.36 10.51 7.43
N LEU A 98 -15.84 10.43 6.17
CA LEU A 98 -14.94 10.33 5.03
C LEU A 98 -14.10 11.61 4.86
N ALA A 99 -14.71 12.79 5.01
CA ALA A 99 -13.99 14.05 4.86
C ALA A 99 -12.85 14.18 5.89
N LEU A 100 -13.13 13.96 7.18
CA LEU A 100 -12.13 14.03 8.24
C LEU A 100 -11.02 13.00 8.02
N THR A 101 -11.37 11.74 7.74
CA THR A 101 -10.40 10.68 7.49
C THR A 101 -9.46 11.02 6.34
N LEU A 102 -9.97 11.55 5.22
CA LEU A 102 -9.15 11.96 4.08
C LEU A 102 -8.30 13.20 4.38
N ILE A 103 -8.84 14.18 5.11
CA ILE A 103 -8.10 15.39 5.52
C ILE A 103 -6.92 15.03 6.41
N PHE A 104 -7.12 14.19 7.43
CA PHE A 104 -6.03 13.75 8.32
C PHE A 104 -4.98 12.94 7.55
N GLY A 105 -5.40 12.06 6.65
CA GLY A 105 -4.49 11.33 5.75
C GLY A 105 -3.63 12.26 4.90
N LEU A 106 -4.25 13.23 4.24
CA LEU A 106 -3.54 14.23 3.42
C LEU A 106 -2.61 15.10 4.27
N ALA A 107 -3.01 15.47 5.49
CA ALA A 107 -2.19 16.24 6.41
C ALA A 107 -0.91 15.49 6.79
N VAL A 108 -0.99 14.17 7.04
CA VAL A 108 0.19 13.34 7.28
C VAL A 108 1.13 13.34 6.07
N GLY A 109 0.60 13.14 4.86
CA GLY A 109 1.41 13.14 3.65
C GLY A 109 2.05 14.50 3.35
N LEU A 110 1.32 15.58 3.58
CA LEU A 110 1.86 16.94 3.47
C LEU A 110 2.97 17.18 4.49
N ALA A 111 2.75 16.81 5.76
CA ALA A 111 3.74 16.94 6.82
C ALA A 111 5.03 16.17 6.47
N ASN A 112 4.92 14.88 6.11
CA ASN A 112 6.06 14.09 5.66
C ASN A 112 6.77 14.73 4.46
N GLY A 113 6.03 15.16 3.45
CA GLY A 113 6.59 15.85 2.28
C GLY A 113 7.38 17.10 2.66
N LEU A 114 6.86 17.93 3.56
CA LEU A 114 7.51 19.15 4.03
C LEU A 114 8.73 18.86 4.91
N LEU A 115 8.65 17.89 5.83
CA LEU A 115 9.80 17.44 6.64
C LEU A 115 10.97 17.00 5.75
N VAL A 116 10.66 16.28 4.66
CA VAL A 116 11.66 15.74 3.75
C VAL A 116 12.24 16.80 2.81
N VAL A 117 11.41 17.69 2.29
CA VAL A 117 11.81 18.65 1.25
C VAL A 117 12.31 19.96 1.85
N VAL A 118 11.58 20.53 2.81
CA VAL A 118 11.88 21.84 3.41
C VAL A 118 12.94 21.69 4.49
N LEU A 119 12.71 20.77 5.45
CA LEU A 119 13.65 20.55 6.55
C LEU A 119 14.80 19.61 6.18
N ARG A 120 14.77 19.03 4.98
CA ARG A 120 15.82 18.14 4.44
C ARG A 120 16.11 16.93 5.33
N ILE A 121 15.13 16.50 6.13
CA ILE A 121 15.25 15.30 6.95
C ILE A 121 15.21 14.09 6.01
N PRO A 122 16.09 13.08 6.19
CA PRO A 122 15.99 11.86 5.38
C PRO A 122 14.63 11.19 5.54
N ALA A 123 14.03 10.76 4.43
CA ALA A 123 12.64 10.32 4.36
C ALA A 123 12.25 9.23 5.37
N PHE A 124 13.11 8.23 5.55
CA PHE A 124 12.83 7.15 6.49
C PHE A 124 12.81 7.65 7.95
N LEU A 125 13.67 8.61 8.34
CA LEU A 125 13.63 9.18 9.70
C LEU A 125 12.39 10.05 9.90
N ALA A 126 12.06 10.90 8.92
CA ALA A 126 10.89 11.78 9.01
C ALA A 126 9.61 10.96 9.18
N THR A 127 9.45 9.91 8.38
CA THR A 127 8.25 9.07 8.38
C THR A 127 8.20 8.12 9.57
N LEU A 128 9.33 7.66 10.10
CA LEU A 128 9.39 6.95 11.37
C LEU A 128 9.00 7.85 12.56
N ALA A 129 9.49 9.10 12.58
CA ALA A 129 9.07 10.06 13.59
C ALA A 129 7.56 10.34 13.50
N MET A 130 7.04 10.51 12.28
CA MET A 130 5.61 10.70 12.04
C MET A 130 4.78 9.49 12.50
N SER A 131 5.25 8.25 12.28
CA SER A 131 4.53 7.07 12.76
C SER A 131 4.42 7.04 14.29
N LEU A 132 5.48 7.46 15.01
CA LEU A 132 5.47 7.56 16.46
C LEU A 132 4.54 8.69 16.95
N ILE A 133 4.53 9.83 16.27
CA ILE A 133 3.62 10.95 16.56
C ILE A 133 2.16 10.51 16.39
N ILE A 134 1.85 9.79 15.30
CA ILE A 134 0.50 9.25 15.07
C ILE A 134 0.13 8.25 16.17
N ALA A 135 1.01 7.29 16.49
CA ALA A 135 0.74 6.29 17.51
C ALA A 135 0.48 6.93 18.89
N GLY A 136 1.33 7.86 19.32
CA GLY A 136 1.15 8.62 20.56
C GLY A 136 -0.10 9.50 20.55
N GLY A 137 -0.37 10.17 19.43
CA GLY A 137 -1.56 11.01 19.25
C GLY A 137 -2.85 10.21 19.33
N LEU A 138 -2.87 9.01 18.73
CA LEU A 138 -4.01 8.08 18.85
C LEU A 138 -4.22 7.65 20.29
N LEU A 139 -3.15 7.28 21.02
CA LEU A 139 -3.25 6.90 22.44
C LEU A 139 -3.83 8.03 23.30
N VAL A 140 -3.38 9.27 23.08
CA VAL A 140 -3.90 10.45 23.79
C VAL A 140 -5.37 10.69 23.43
N PHE A 141 -5.71 10.66 22.14
CA PHE A 141 -7.07 10.92 21.66
C PHE A 141 -8.08 9.88 22.18
N THR A 142 -7.69 8.61 22.27
CA THR A 142 -8.56 7.52 22.72
C THR A 142 -8.45 7.22 24.20
N GLY A 143 -7.52 7.86 24.94
CA GLY A 143 -7.17 7.46 26.30
C GLY A 143 -6.73 5.99 26.41
N GLY A 144 -6.11 5.46 25.36
CA GLY A 144 -5.74 4.04 25.25
C GLY A 144 -6.89 3.06 24.97
N SER A 145 -8.15 3.52 24.93
CA SER A 145 -9.33 2.67 24.65
C SER A 145 -10.14 3.26 23.48
N PRO A 146 -9.85 2.86 22.24
CA PRO A 146 -10.53 3.40 21.07
C PRO A 146 -12.03 3.09 21.10
N ARG A 147 -12.85 4.08 20.76
CA ARG A 147 -14.31 3.97 20.67
C ARG A 147 -14.77 4.28 19.25
N GLY A 148 -15.99 3.93 18.93
CA GLY A 148 -16.56 4.16 17.60
C GLY A 148 -16.69 2.89 16.79
N SER A 149 -17.67 2.89 15.90
CA SER A 149 -18.08 1.74 15.10
C SER A 149 -18.40 2.19 13.68
N ILE A 150 -18.21 1.25 12.76
CA ILE A 150 -18.53 1.42 11.35
C ILE A 150 -19.92 0.82 11.10
N PRO A 151 -20.88 1.58 10.54
CA PRO A 151 -22.22 1.08 10.25
C PRO A 151 -22.17 -0.14 9.32
N ALA A 152 -23.02 -1.14 9.56
CA ALA A 152 -23.06 -2.36 8.75
C ALA A 152 -23.28 -2.08 7.26
N SER A 153 -24.09 -1.06 6.93
CA SER A 153 -24.34 -0.61 5.57
C SER A 153 -23.09 -0.02 4.88
N PHE A 154 -22.12 0.52 5.63
CA PHE A 154 -20.84 0.98 5.08
C PHE A 154 -19.86 -0.18 4.87
N ARG A 155 -19.89 -1.20 5.75
CA ARG A 155 -18.99 -2.37 5.68
C ARG A 155 -19.08 -3.13 4.35
N VAL A 156 -20.21 -3.00 3.65
CA VAL A 156 -20.44 -3.52 2.29
C VAL A 156 -19.36 -3.09 1.29
N VAL A 157 -18.70 -1.94 1.49
CA VAL A 157 -17.60 -1.48 0.62
C VAL A 157 -16.42 -2.47 0.58
N THR A 158 -16.22 -3.24 1.66
CA THR A 158 -15.18 -4.27 1.72
C THR A 158 -15.76 -5.68 1.70
N GLU A 159 -16.86 -5.91 2.41
CA GLU A 159 -17.45 -7.25 2.60
C GLU A 159 -18.46 -7.64 1.52
N GLY A 160 -19.00 -6.65 0.81
CA GLY A 160 -20.05 -6.84 -0.17
C GLY A 160 -19.57 -7.49 -1.46
N TRP A 161 -20.50 -8.13 -2.16
CA TRP A 161 -20.27 -8.79 -3.43
C TRP A 161 -21.20 -8.22 -4.51
N ILE A 162 -20.64 -7.99 -5.69
CA ILE A 162 -21.39 -7.60 -6.89
C ILE A 162 -21.95 -8.87 -7.52
N ALA A 163 -23.27 -8.98 -7.55
CA ALA A 163 -24.00 -10.12 -8.09
C ALA A 163 -23.57 -11.49 -7.52
N GLY A 164 -22.98 -11.52 -6.32
CA GLY A 164 -22.45 -12.74 -5.70
C GLY A 164 -21.15 -13.28 -6.32
N VAL A 165 -20.54 -12.55 -7.27
CA VAL A 165 -19.37 -13.03 -8.04
C VAL A 165 -18.10 -12.25 -7.72
N LEU A 166 -18.17 -10.92 -7.59
CA LEU A 166 -16.96 -10.09 -7.46
C LEU A 166 -16.99 -9.22 -6.19
N PRO A 167 -15.99 -9.33 -5.28
CA PRO A 167 -15.95 -8.49 -4.08
C PRO A 167 -15.74 -7.00 -4.40
N TRP A 168 -16.45 -6.12 -3.69
CA TRP A 168 -16.30 -4.67 -3.86
C TRP A 168 -14.86 -4.19 -3.58
N SER A 169 -14.18 -4.76 -2.59
CA SER A 169 -12.81 -4.35 -2.25
C SER A 169 -11.82 -4.63 -3.39
N VAL A 170 -12.00 -5.72 -4.14
CA VAL A 170 -11.17 -6.05 -5.31
C VAL A 170 -11.43 -5.05 -6.44
N VAL A 171 -12.67 -4.62 -6.62
CA VAL A 171 -13.01 -3.58 -7.61
C VAL A 171 -12.39 -2.24 -7.24
N VAL A 172 -12.51 -1.82 -5.97
CA VAL A 172 -11.89 -0.58 -5.47
C VAL A 172 -10.37 -0.65 -5.66
N TRP A 173 -9.76 -1.76 -5.29
CA TRP A 173 -8.32 -1.95 -5.46
C TRP A 173 -7.89 -1.91 -6.93
N ALA A 174 -8.59 -2.61 -7.82
CA ALA A 174 -8.31 -2.61 -9.25
C ALA A 174 -8.50 -1.21 -9.86
N LEU A 175 -9.53 -0.48 -9.44
CA LEU A 175 -9.78 0.90 -9.86
C LEU A 175 -8.62 1.81 -9.42
N VAL A 176 -8.20 1.73 -8.15
CA VAL A 176 -7.06 2.52 -7.63
C VAL A 176 -5.76 2.17 -8.37
N ALA A 177 -5.49 0.89 -8.61
CA ALA A 177 -4.33 0.46 -9.39
C ALA A 177 -4.37 1.01 -10.83
N GLY A 178 -5.55 0.99 -11.46
CA GLY A 178 -5.78 1.56 -12.78
C GLY A 178 -5.57 3.07 -12.81
N LEU A 179 -6.14 3.80 -11.86
CA LEU A 179 -5.99 5.26 -11.74
C LEU A 179 -4.54 5.66 -11.53
N LEU A 180 -3.79 4.95 -10.67
CA LEU A 180 -2.36 5.20 -10.50
C LEU A 180 -1.55 4.85 -11.74
N SER A 181 -1.91 3.79 -12.45
CA SER A 181 -1.27 3.45 -13.72
C SER A 181 -1.45 4.57 -14.74
N VAL A 182 -2.68 5.11 -14.86
CA VAL A 182 -3.00 6.26 -15.70
C VAL A 182 -2.21 7.50 -15.25
N LEU A 183 -2.24 7.83 -13.96
CA LEU A 183 -1.53 8.95 -13.38
C LEU A 183 -0.03 8.88 -13.72
N VAL A 184 0.62 7.75 -13.44
CA VAL A 184 2.07 7.62 -13.56
C VAL A 184 2.54 7.55 -15.01
N HIS A 185 1.88 6.74 -15.85
CA HIS A 185 2.37 6.47 -17.21
C HIS A 185 1.83 7.44 -18.26
N PHE A 186 0.63 7.98 -18.06
CA PHE A 186 -0.07 8.76 -19.09
C PHE A 186 -0.06 10.27 -18.82
N THR A 187 0.07 10.72 -17.58
CA THR A 187 0.11 12.15 -17.25
C THR A 187 1.52 12.74 -17.21
N MET A 188 1.61 14.07 -17.38
CA MET A 188 2.88 14.79 -17.26
C MET A 188 3.42 14.78 -15.83
N THR A 189 2.53 14.84 -14.83
CA THR A 189 2.90 14.75 -13.42
C THR A 189 3.57 13.42 -13.12
N GLY A 190 2.98 12.30 -13.59
CA GLY A 190 3.54 10.97 -13.46
C GLY A 190 4.92 10.81 -14.10
N ARG A 191 5.07 11.27 -15.34
CA ARG A 191 6.38 11.27 -16.03
C ARG A 191 7.43 12.10 -15.28
N ARG A 192 7.06 13.27 -14.74
CA ARG A 192 7.96 14.09 -13.91
C ARG A 192 8.37 13.35 -12.64
N MET A 193 7.44 12.65 -11.98
CA MET A 193 7.74 11.83 -10.81
C MET A 193 8.72 10.69 -11.15
N LEU A 194 8.50 9.95 -12.25
CA LEU A 194 9.40 8.90 -12.72
C LEU A 194 10.82 9.42 -12.99
N LEU A 195 10.94 10.54 -13.69
CA LEU A 195 12.23 11.16 -13.99
C LEU A 195 12.94 11.67 -12.73
N SER A 196 12.20 12.33 -11.83
CA SER A 196 12.72 12.79 -10.53
C SER A 196 13.17 11.62 -9.66
N GLY A 197 12.47 10.48 -9.72
CA GLY A 197 12.82 9.26 -9.01
C GLY A 197 14.04 8.55 -9.57
N ALA A 198 14.20 8.52 -10.90
CA ALA A 198 15.37 7.91 -11.55
C ALA A 198 16.66 8.69 -11.31
N ASN A 199 16.61 10.03 -11.44
CA ASN A 199 17.75 10.89 -11.10
C ASN A 199 17.28 12.31 -10.76
N MET A 200 17.21 12.61 -9.48
CA MET A 200 16.73 13.89 -8.97
C MET A 200 17.60 15.10 -9.39
N ARG A 201 18.90 14.90 -9.61
CA ARG A 201 19.80 15.97 -10.07
C ARG A 201 19.55 16.27 -11.55
N ALA A 202 19.52 15.24 -12.39
CA ALA A 202 19.22 15.39 -13.81
C ALA A 202 17.83 15.98 -14.05
N ALA A 203 16.82 15.55 -13.30
CA ALA A 203 15.47 16.09 -13.40
C ALA A 203 15.43 17.61 -13.11
N ARG A 204 16.18 18.07 -12.09
CA ARG A 204 16.27 19.51 -11.76
C ARG A 204 16.97 20.32 -12.85
N LEU A 205 18.04 19.78 -13.45
CA LEU A 205 18.72 20.41 -14.60
C LEU A 205 17.82 20.52 -15.83
N ASN A 206 16.83 19.63 -15.95
CA ASN A 206 15.79 19.67 -17.00
C ASN A 206 14.55 20.49 -16.59
N GLY A 207 14.65 21.35 -15.57
CA GLY A 207 13.57 22.26 -15.15
C GLY A 207 12.40 21.60 -14.42
N ILE A 208 12.52 20.33 -14.01
CA ILE A 208 11.49 19.66 -13.21
C ILE A 208 11.61 20.12 -11.77
N ALA A 209 10.52 20.65 -11.21
CA ALA A 209 10.40 20.96 -9.78
C ALA A 209 10.30 19.68 -8.94
N SER A 210 11.39 18.90 -8.86
CA SER A 210 11.48 17.59 -8.20
C SER A 210 11.01 17.64 -6.74
N ASP A 211 11.27 18.75 -6.06
CA ASP A 211 10.86 18.97 -4.66
C ASP A 211 9.32 18.94 -4.52
N ARG A 212 8.59 19.55 -5.47
CA ARG A 212 7.12 19.48 -5.51
C ARG A 212 6.63 18.06 -5.81
N MET A 213 7.35 17.32 -6.67
CA MET A 213 7.01 15.93 -7.01
C MET A 213 7.17 15.01 -5.79
N VAL A 214 8.17 15.26 -4.94
CA VAL A 214 8.37 14.53 -3.68
C VAL A 214 7.22 14.80 -2.70
N ILE A 215 6.83 16.06 -2.50
CA ILE A 215 5.69 16.40 -1.61
C ILE A 215 4.41 15.74 -2.13
N LEU A 216 4.15 15.84 -3.44
CA LEU A 216 2.98 15.20 -4.05
C LEU A 216 3.00 13.68 -3.87
N ALA A 217 4.17 13.04 -4.00
CA ALA A 217 4.29 11.60 -3.78
C ALA A 217 3.91 11.20 -2.34
N PHE A 218 4.32 11.96 -1.33
CA PHE A 218 3.91 11.72 0.06
C PHE A 218 2.43 11.97 0.29
N MET A 219 1.86 13.03 -0.27
CA MET A 219 0.41 13.28 -0.17
C MET A 219 -0.40 12.15 -0.81
N LEU A 220 -0.02 11.68 -2.00
CA LEU A 220 -0.67 10.57 -2.68
C LEU A 220 -0.46 9.25 -1.93
N SER A 221 0.74 9.00 -1.41
CA SER A 221 1.04 7.83 -0.57
C SER A 221 0.15 7.76 0.66
N SER A 222 0.08 8.85 1.43
CA SER A 222 -0.76 8.89 2.63
C SER A 222 -2.25 8.80 2.28
N LEU A 223 -2.70 9.40 1.18
CA LEU A 223 -4.08 9.24 0.71
C LEU A 223 -4.40 7.77 0.38
N LEU A 224 -3.51 7.07 -0.32
CA LEU A 224 -3.66 5.64 -0.60
C LEU A 224 -3.63 4.81 0.69
N ALA A 225 -2.73 5.13 1.62
CA ALA A 225 -2.67 4.46 2.91
C ALA A 225 -3.96 4.64 3.71
N THR A 226 -4.53 5.85 3.67
CA THR A 226 -5.85 6.16 4.23
C THR A 226 -6.97 5.38 3.56
N LEU A 227 -6.97 5.24 2.23
CA LEU A 227 -7.96 4.41 1.51
C LEU A 227 -7.85 2.93 1.91
N GLY A 228 -6.63 2.40 2.05
CA GLY A 228 -6.40 1.06 2.59
C GLY A 228 -6.92 0.93 4.03
N GLY A 229 -6.68 1.93 4.87
CA GLY A 229 -7.23 2.01 6.23
C GLY A 229 -8.76 2.06 6.28
N ILE A 230 -9.41 2.78 5.36
CA ILE A 230 -10.89 2.80 5.23
C ILE A 230 -11.41 1.41 4.91
N LEU A 231 -10.81 0.70 3.93
CA LEU A 231 -11.22 -0.66 3.60
C LEU A 231 -10.99 -1.62 4.78
N LEU A 232 -9.85 -1.48 5.47
CA LEU A 232 -9.55 -2.28 6.66
C LEU A 232 -10.56 -2.04 7.79
N SER A 233 -11.01 -0.80 7.94
CA SER A 233 -12.03 -0.43 8.95
C SER A 233 -13.37 -1.10 8.69
N ALA A 234 -13.75 -1.24 7.43
CA ALA A 234 -14.98 -1.95 7.07
C ALA A 234 -14.92 -3.45 7.40
N ILE A 235 -13.73 -4.08 7.37
CA ILE A 235 -13.53 -5.47 7.82
C ILE A 235 -13.68 -5.59 9.33
N THR A 236 -13.09 -4.66 10.07
CA THR A 236 -12.98 -4.76 11.53
C THR A 236 -14.23 -4.24 12.23
N GLY A 237 -14.96 -3.32 11.61
CA GLY A 237 -16.22 -2.78 12.09
C GLY A 237 -16.09 -1.80 13.25
N MET A 238 -14.89 -1.59 13.79
CA MET A 238 -14.65 -0.77 14.98
C MET A 238 -13.29 -0.07 14.93
N ALA A 239 -13.14 0.94 15.81
CA ALA A 239 -11.87 1.61 16.02
C ALA A 239 -10.88 0.67 16.74
N THR A 240 -9.66 0.54 16.22
CA THR A 240 -8.62 -0.30 16.81
C THR A 240 -7.24 0.33 16.62
N ILE A 241 -6.53 0.55 17.73
CA ILE A 241 -5.17 1.06 17.71
C ILE A 241 -4.23 -0.06 17.24
N GLY A 242 -3.28 0.28 16.37
CA GLY A 242 -2.25 -0.65 15.90
C GLY A 242 -2.71 -1.66 14.86
N ILE A 243 -3.95 -1.53 14.33
CA ILE A 243 -4.52 -2.52 13.40
C ILE A 243 -3.73 -2.68 12.09
N ALA A 244 -2.96 -1.66 11.71
CA ALA A 244 -2.16 -1.63 10.50
C ALA A 244 -0.65 -1.49 10.77
N ASP A 245 -0.17 -1.74 12.00
CA ASP A 245 1.26 -1.60 12.34
C ASP A 245 2.14 -2.55 11.50
N SER A 246 1.67 -3.78 11.30
CA SER A 246 2.33 -4.75 10.43
C SER A 246 2.37 -4.31 8.96
N TYR A 247 1.41 -3.49 8.53
CA TYR A 247 1.28 -3.11 7.12
C TYR A 247 2.42 -2.20 6.65
N THR A 248 3.14 -1.52 7.55
CA THR A 248 4.36 -0.79 7.17
C THR A 248 5.41 -1.74 6.59
N VAL A 249 5.75 -2.82 7.29
CA VAL A 249 6.76 -3.78 6.82
C VAL A 249 6.21 -4.66 5.71
N ASP A 250 4.95 -5.08 5.81
CA ASP A 250 4.28 -5.86 4.76
C ASP A 250 4.29 -5.09 3.43
N SER A 251 4.01 -3.79 3.45
CA SER A 251 3.94 -2.99 2.22
C SER A 251 5.29 -2.88 1.51
N ILE A 252 6.38 -2.75 2.27
CA ILE A 252 7.75 -2.71 1.73
C ILE A 252 8.09 -4.06 1.10
N ALA A 253 7.90 -5.15 1.84
CA ALA A 253 8.21 -6.49 1.35
C ALA A 253 7.38 -6.83 0.09
N ALA A 254 6.07 -6.55 0.08
CA ALA A 254 5.20 -6.81 -1.07
C ALA A 254 5.56 -5.93 -2.28
N ALA A 255 5.83 -4.64 -2.09
CA ALA A 255 6.21 -3.75 -3.18
C ALA A 255 7.51 -4.24 -3.85
N VAL A 256 8.48 -4.67 -3.05
CA VAL A 256 9.77 -5.18 -3.51
C VAL A 256 9.63 -6.53 -4.22
N ILE A 257 8.85 -7.47 -3.67
CA ILE A 257 8.48 -8.73 -4.36
C ILE A 257 7.81 -8.42 -5.70
N GLY A 258 6.96 -7.40 -5.73
CA GLY A 258 6.28 -6.90 -6.92
C GLY A 258 7.19 -6.21 -7.95
N GLY A 259 8.46 -5.99 -7.64
CA GLY A 259 9.45 -5.42 -8.54
C GLY A 259 9.71 -3.92 -8.37
N ALA A 260 9.24 -3.30 -7.29
CA ALA A 260 9.68 -1.96 -6.92
C ALA A 260 11.17 -1.95 -6.55
N LEU A 261 11.86 -0.84 -6.83
CA LEU A 261 13.29 -0.70 -6.57
C LEU A 261 13.54 0.42 -5.57
N PHE A 262 14.45 0.18 -4.61
CA PHE A 262 14.91 1.20 -3.67
C PHE A 262 15.67 2.35 -4.36
N SER A 263 16.20 2.12 -5.56
CA SER A 263 16.87 3.14 -6.37
C SER A 263 15.92 4.18 -6.99
N GLY A 264 14.61 3.92 -7.01
CA GLY A 264 13.64 4.76 -7.71
C GLY A 264 13.58 4.56 -9.23
N GLY A 265 12.71 5.34 -9.87
CA GLY A 265 12.53 5.42 -11.32
C GLY A 265 11.64 4.34 -11.94
N VAL A 266 11.10 3.40 -11.16
CA VAL A 266 10.25 2.31 -11.64
C VAL A 266 8.97 2.23 -10.82
N PHE A 267 7.83 2.12 -11.51
CA PHE A 267 6.53 1.91 -10.89
C PHE A 267 5.74 0.85 -11.68
N LEU A 268 5.40 -0.25 -11.02
CA LEU A 268 4.73 -1.41 -11.62
C LEU A 268 3.46 -1.71 -10.82
N PRO A 269 2.30 -1.08 -11.14
CA PRO A 269 1.06 -1.26 -10.39
C PRO A 269 0.62 -2.71 -10.29
N LEU A 270 0.71 -3.46 -11.40
CA LEU A 270 0.35 -4.88 -11.43
C LEU A 270 1.32 -5.72 -10.59
N GLY A 271 2.62 -5.42 -10.65
CA GLY A 271 3.62 -6.07 -9.82
C GLY A 271 3.36 -5.85 -8.33
N ALA A 272 3.10 -4.60 -7.93
CA ALA A 272 2.68 -4.25 -6.58
C ALA A 272 1.42 -5.02 -6.13
N ALA A 273 0.43 -5.15 -7.01
CA ALA A 273 -0.78 -5.90 -6.70
C ALA A 273 -0.50 -7.41 -6.47
N LEU A 274 0.31 -8.02 -7.35
CA LEU A 274 0.73 -9.40 -7.21
C LEU A 274 1.57 -9.61 -5.93
N GLY A 275 2.47 -8.68 -5.61
CA GLY A 275 3.27 -8.70 -4.38
C GLY A 275 2.40 -8.69 -3.12
N ALA A 276 1.33 -7.90 -3.11
CA ALA A 276 0.37 -7.88 -2.01
C ALA A 276 -0.37 -9.22 -1.86
N LEU A 277 -0.83 -9.80 -2.98
CA LEU A 277 -1.45 -11.15 -2.98
C LEU A 277 -0.47 -12.20 -2.47
N ILE A 278 0.79 -12.17 -2.93
CA ILE A 278 1.85 -13.09 -2.49
C ILE A 278 2.02 -13.03 -0.98
N LEU A 279 2.16 -11.83 -0.41
CA LEU A 279 2.31 -11.71 1.04
C LEU A 279 1.07 -12.15 1.81
N PHE A 280 -0.13 -11.82 1.32
CA PHE A 280 -1.36 -12.24 1.97
C PHE A 280 -1.52 -13.76 1.95
N ILE A 281 -1.27 -14.39 0.80
CA ILE A 281 -1.31 -15.85 0.64
C ILE A 281 -0.24 -16.51 1.52
N LEU A 282 0.98 -15.96 1.57
CA LEU A 282 2.04 -16.44 2.45
C LEU A 282 1.60 -16.37 3.92
N GLN A 283 0.95 -15.30 4.36
CA GLN A 283 0.40 -15.21 5.71
C GLN A 283 -0.70 -16.26 5.95
N SER A 284 -1.59 -16.46 4.98
CA SER A 284 -2.63 -17.50 5.06
C SER A 284 -2.02 -18.91 5.13
N LEU A 285 -0.95 -19.18 4.39
CA LEU A 285 -0.23 -20.45 4.42
C LEU A 285 0.39 -20.72 5.79
N LEU A 286 1.09 -19.73 6.35
CA LEU A 286 1.67 -19.86 7.69
C LEU A 286 0.61 -20.18 8.73
N TYR A 287 -0.56 -19.54 8.62
CA TYR A 287 -1.69 -19.79 9.51
C TYR A 287 -2.21 -21.23 9.36
N VAL A 288 -2.43 -21.71 8.13
CA VAL A 288 -2.88 -23.09 7.85
C VAL A 288 -1.86 -24.12 8.35
N LEU A 289 -0.57 -23.83 8.19
CA LEU A 289 0.52 -24.68 8.69
C LEU A 289 0.74 -24.55 10.20
N SER A 290 -0.08 -23.77 10.91
CA SER A 290 0.01 -23.53 12.36
C SER A 290 1.38 -23.01 12.81
N LEU A 291 2.06 -22.26 11.94
CA LEU A 291 3.35 -21.64 12.24
C LEU A 291 3.17 -20.32 13.01
N PRO A 292 4.11 -19.98 13.92
CA PRO A 292 4.00 -18.77 14.71
C PRO A 292 4.15 -17.51 13.83
N PRO A 293 3.54 -16.37 14.22
CA PRO A 293 3.68 -15.09 13.51
C PRO A 293 5.13 -14.65 13.33
N ALA A 294 6.06 -15.09 14.20
CA ALA A 294 7.49 -14.87 14.06
C ALA A 294 8.05 -15.35 12.71
N ALA A 295 7.53 -16.45 12.15
CA ALA A 295 7.95 -16.96 10.84
C ALA A 295 7.68 -15.96 9.72
N LYS A 296 6.57 -15.20 9.80
CA LYS A 296 6.24 -14.13 8.85
C LYS A 296 7.31 -13.04 8.86
N PHE A 297 7.68 -12.54 10.03
CA PHE A 297 8.70 -11.50 10.16
C PHE A 297 10.08 -11.94 9.67
N ILE A 298 10.48 -13.19 9.99
CA ILE A 298 11.75 -13.76 9.52
C ILE A 298 11.80 -13.80 7.99
N MET A 299 10.73 -14.31 7.35
CA MET A 299 10.67 -14.37 5.89
C MET A 299 10.65 -12.98 5.25
N GLN A 300 9.91 -12.03 5.81
CA GLN A 300 9.89 -10.65 5.30
C GLN A 300 11.25 -9.99 5.38
N GLY A 301 11.94 -10.12 6.53
CA GLY A 301 13.31 -9.64 6.70
C GLY A 301 14.25 -10.26 5.66
N ALA A 302 14.19 -11.59 5.49
CA ALA A 302 15.00 -12.29 4.50
C ALA A 302 14.74 -11.79 3.06
N ILE A 303 13.47 -11.59 2.69
CA ILE A 303 13.09 -11.08 1.36
C ILE A 303 13.66 -9.69 1.13
N ILE A 304 13.56 -8.79 2.12
CA ILE A 304 14.10 -7.42 2.01
C ILE A 304 15.62 -7.45 1.87
N VAL A 305 16.32 -8.26 2.68
CA VAL A 305 17.78 -8.41 2.61
C VAL A 305 18.21 -8.94 1.24
N VAL A 306 17.58 -10.01 0.75
CA VAL A 306 17.89 -10.60 -0.57
C VAL A 306 17.66 -9.59 -1.69
N ALA A 307 16.54 -8.86 -1.64
CA ALA A 307 16.22 -7.87 -2.67
C ALA A 307 17.23 -6.71 -2.68
N LEU A 308 17.64 -6.21 -1.51
CA LEU A 308 18.66 -5.18 -1.38
C LEU A 308 20.03 -5.66 -1.86
N ALA A 309 20.43 -6.88 -1.49
CA ALA A 309 21.69 -7.47 -1.92
C ALA A 309 21.76 -7.59 -3.45
N LEU A 310 20.71 -8.12 -4.08
CA LEU A 310 20.61 -8.26 -5.53
C LEU A 310 20.58 -6.90 -6.25
N ALA A 311 19.93 -5.89 -5.66
CA ALA A 311 19.90 -4.54 -6.21
C ALA A 311 21.28 -3.88 -6.18
N ASN A 312 22.04 -4.05 -5.09
CA ASN A 312 23.39 -3.48 -4.96
C ASN A 312 24.39 -4.12 -5.92
N LEU A 313 24.38 -5.45 -6.08
CA LEU A 313 25.26 -6.16 -7.02
C LEU A 313 25.11 -5.71 -8.47
N LYS A 314 23.92 -5.22 -8.84
CA LYS A 314 23.64 -4.73 -10.21
C LYS A 314 24.15 -3.30 -10.45
N LYS A 315 24.43 -2.54 -9.39
CA LYS A 315 24.90 -1.15 -9.47
C LYS A 315 26.42 -1.05 -9.62
N GLU A 316 27.14 -2.12 -9.27
CA GLU A 316 28.60 -2.25 -9.41
C GLU A 316 29.05 -2.76 -10.79
N ARG A 317 28.10 -3.04 -11.70
CA ARG A 317 28.35 -3.37 -13.12
C ARG A 317 27.86 -2.23 -14.01
#